data_AF-A0A7J7LM16-F1
#
_entry.id   AF-A0A7J7LM16-F1
#
_cell.length_a   1.000
_cell.length_b   1.000
_cell.length_c   1.000
_cell.angle_alpha   90.00
_cell.angle_beta   90.00
_cell.angle_gamma   90.00
#
_symmetry.space_group_name_H-M   'P 1'
#
loop_
_entity.id
_entity.type
_entity.pdbx_description
1 polymer ?
#
loop_
_entity_poly.entity_id
_entity_poly.type
_entity_poly.pdbx_seq_one_letter_code
_entity_poly.pdbx_strand_id
1 'polypeptide(L)'
;MELLVLSTLKWRMRGVTPFTFMDYFFRKNNDDLPPPSSQISRLVELILRRVQGIEYLEFKPSEVAAAVSISVIRETNLDKYEPCLIKNVQKERVFKCLELIHKLQRSAAVQSVPQNPMEMQDVSCLSYKSNELPMVSSANSSQADSDFKRVNLNKPSDMD
;
A
#
# COMPACT_ATOMS: atom_id res chain seq x y z
N MET A 1 -21.18 -20.37 11.84
CA MET A 1 -21.12 -19.47 10.66
C MET A 1 -20.17 -19.98 9.58
N GLU A 2 -19.05 -20.60 9.93
CA GLU A 2 -18.07 -21.14 8.97
C GLU A 2 -18.68 -22.15 7.96
N LEU A 3 -19.35 -23.20 8.46
CA LEU A 3 -20.01 -24.22 7.62
C LEU A 3 -21.05 -23.63 6.66
N LEU A 4 -21.75 -22.56 7.06
CA LEU A 4 -22.74 -21.89 6.22
C LEU A 4 -22.05 -21.16 5.06
N VAL A 5 -20.93 -20.47 5.31
CA VAL A 5 -20.12 -19.79 4.29
C VAL A 5 -19.54 -20.82 3.32
N LEU A 6 -18.94 -21.90 3.83
CA LEU A 6 -18.35 -22.97 3.02
C LEU A 6 -19.39 -23.63 2.13
N SER A 7 -20.56 -23.94 2.68
CA SER A 7 -21.67 -24.55 1.92
C SER A 7 -22.22 -23.59 0.86
N THR A 8 -22.42 -22.31 1.21
CA THR A 8 -22.89 -21.27 0.27
C THR A 8 -21.91 -21.08 -0.89
N LEU A 9 -20.60 -21.06 -0.63
CA LEU A 9 -19.57 -20.97 -1.66
C LEU A 9 -19.29 -22.30 -2.37
N LYS A 10 -20.02 -23.38 -2.05
CA LYS A 10 -19.80 -24.73 -2.58
C LYS A 10 -18.34 -25.19 -2.42
N TRP A 11 -17.74 -24.87 -1.27
CA TRP A 11 -16.35 -25.15 -0.93
C TRP A 11 -15.31 -24.50 -1.86
N ARG A 12 -15.69 -23.53 -2.70
CA ARG A 12 -14.80 -22.79 -3.60
C ARG A 12 -14.11 -21.64 -2.88
N MET A 13 -13.19 -21.98 -1.99
CA MET A 13 -12.45 -20.99 -1.17
C MET A 13 -11.32 -20.28 -1.93
N ARG A 14 -10.95 -20.79 -3.11
CA ARG A 14 -9.93 -20.16 -3.98
C ARG A 14 -10.59 -19.14 -4.89
N GLY A 15 -10.71 -17.90 -4.41
CA GLY A 15 -11.11 -16.75 -5.22
C GLY A 15 -10.01 -16.33 -6.20
N VAL A 16 -10.40 -15.93 -7.40
CA VAL A 16 -9.50 -15.26 -8.34
C VAL A 16 -9.44 -13.78 -7.96
N THR A 17 -8.24 -13.25 -7.76
CA THR A 17 -8.03 -11.84 -7.38
C THR A 17 -7.39 -11.06 -8.52
N PRO A 18 -7.58 -9.73 -8.63
CA PRO A 18 -6.94 -8.94 -9.68
C PRO A 18 -5.41 -9.14 -9.76
N PHE A 19 -4.76 -9.39 -8.61
CA PHE A 19 -3.34 -9.69 -8.49
C PHE A 19 -2.83 -10.78 -9.44
N THR A 20 -3.66 -11.79 -9.77
CA THR A 20 -3.24 -12.90 -10.65
C THR A 20 -3.01 -12.48 -12.09
N PHE A 21 -3.61 -11.36 -12.53
CA PHE A 21 -3.51 -10.87 -13.90
C PHE A 21 -2.54 -9.70 -14.05
N MET A 22 -2.00 -9.21 -12.95
CA MET A 22 -1.26 -7.95 -12.95
C MET A 22 0.00 -8.03 -13.77
N ASP A 23 0.75 -9.11 -13.59
CA ASP A 23 2.00 -9.33 -14.30
C ASP A 23 1.80 -9.37 -15.82
N TYR A 24 0.73 -10.04 -16.26
CA TYR A 24 0.33 -10.08 -17.66
C TYR A 24 0.05 -8.68 -18.21
N PHE A 25 -0.83 -7.91 -17.56
CA PHE A 25 -1.18 -6.58 -18.05
C PHE A 25 -0.01 -5.60 -17.93
N PHE A 26 0.86 -5.74 -16.93
CA PHE A 26 2.03 -4.87 -16.80
C PHE A 26 3.03 -5.08 -17.93
N ARG A 27 3.48 -6.31 -18.14
CA ARG A 27 4.43 -6.59 -19.23
C ARG A 27 3.84 -6.17 -20.56
N LYS A 28 2.58 -6.55 -20.80
CA LYS A 28 1.91 -6.26 -22.06
C LYS A 28 1.76 -4.76 -22.33
N ASN A 29 1.61 -3.95 -21.28
CA ASN A 29 1.42 -2.51 -21.40
C ASN A 29 2.74 -1.71 -21.32
N ASN A 30 3.83 -2.29 -20.81
CA ASN A 30 5.14 -1.66 -20.65
C ASN A 30 6.21 -2.29 -21.56
N ASP A 31 5.84 -2.66 -22.79
CA ASP A 31 6.77 -3.21 -23.79
C ASP A 31 7.62 -4.40 -23.26
N ASP A 32 6.95 -5.30 -22.53
CA ASP A 32 7.48 -6.49 -21.86
C ASP A 32 8.52 -6.23 -20.74
N LEU A 33 8.70 -4.96 -20.33
CA LEU A 33 9.53 -4.60 -19.18
C LEU A 33 8.82 -4.97 -17.86
N PRO A 34 9.54 -5.54 -16.87
CA PRO A 34 8.97 -5.74 -15.54
C PRO A 34 8.66 -4.40 -14.87
N PRO A 35 7.58 -4.32 -14.07
CA PRO A 35 7.27 -3.10 -13.34
C PRO A 35 8.34 -2.77 -12.28
N PRO A 36 8.76 -1.50 -12.14
CA PRO A 36 9.51 -1.06 -10.98
C PRO A 36 8.70 -1.27 -9.68
N SER A 37 9.41 -1.49 -8.57
CA SER A 37 8.80 -1.75 -7.25
C SER A 37 7.83 -0.66 -6.80
N SER A 38 8.06 0.59 -7.19
CA SER A 38 7.18 1.73 -6.92
C SER A 38 5.81 1.59 -7.61
N GLN A 39 5.78 1.10 -8.85
CA GLN A 39 4.54 0.84 -9.58
C GLN A 39 3.78 -0.33 -8.97
N ILE A 40 4.47 -1.41 -8.59
CA ILE A 40 3.86 -2.55 -7.88
C ILE A 40 3.22 -2.09 -6.57
N SER A 41 3.91 -1.26 -5.79
CA SER A 41 3.38 -0.74 -4.53
C SER A 41 2.13 0.10 -4.75
N ARG A 42 2.18 1.02 -5.73
CA ARG A 42 1.04 1.84 -6.12
C ARG A 42 -0.15 1.01 -6.59
N LEU A 43 0.15 -0.07 -7.29
CA LEU A 43 -0.86 -1.00 -7.77
C LEU A 43 -1.62 -1.67 -6.65
N VAL A 44 -0.87 -2.25 -5.70
CA VAL A 44 -1.41 -2.95 -4.55
C VAL A 44 -2.27 -1.98 -3.74
N GLU A 45 -1.79 -0.77 -3.50
CA GLU A 45 -2.55 0.30 -2.84
C GLU A 45 -3.88 0.58 -3.57
N LEU A 46 -3.85 0.72 -4.89
CA LEU A 46 -5.06 0.97 -5.67
C LEU A 46 -6.04 -0.19 -5.55
N ILE A 47 -5.61 -1.44 -5.74
CA ILE A 47 -6.47 -2.61 -5.64
C ILE A 47 -7.10 -2.71 -4.25
N LEU A 48 -6.29 -2.57 -3.18
CA LEU A 48 -6.79 -2.66 -1.81
C LEU A 48 -7.85 -1.60 -1.51
N ARG A 49 -7.70 -0.38 -2.03
CA ARG A 49 -8.73 0.67 -1.94
C ARG A 49 -10.00 0.31 -2.70
N ARG A 50 -9.93 -0.50 -3.75
CA ARG A 50 -11.10 -0.92 -4.54
C ARG A 50 -11.84 -2.11 -3.96
N VAL A 51 -11.16 -3.02 -3.27
CA VAL A 51 -11.81 -4.19 -2.63
C VAL A 51 -12.89 -3.77 -1.61
N GLN A 52 -12.82 -2.54 -1.09
CA GLN A 52 -13.77 -2.01 -0.12
C GLN A 52 -15.09 -1.49 -0.73
N GLY A 53 -15.15 -1.26 -2.05
CA GLY A 53 -16.32 -0.68 -2.71
C GLY A 53 -17.19 -1.71 -3.42
N ILE A 54 -18.51 -1.69 -3.16
CA ILE A 54 -19.49 -2.55 -3.85
C ILE A 54 -19.53 -2.28 -5.37
N GLU A 55 -19.17 -1.07 -5.79
CA GLU A 55 -19.11 -0.67 -7.21
C GLU A 55 -18.15 -1.54 -8.03
N TYR A 56 -17.15 -2.15 -7.38
CA TYR A 56 -16.17 -2.99 -8.05
C TYR A 56 -16.60 -4.45 -8.21
N LEU A 57 -17.67 -4.87 -7.53
CA LEU A 57 -18.21 -6.24 -7.64
C LEU A 57 -18.85 -6.51 -9.00
N GLU A 58 -19.21 -5.46 -9.75
CA GLU A 58 -19.73 -5.59 -11.12
C GLU A 58 -18.63 -6.04 -12.10
N PHE A 59 -17.35 -5.84 -11.78
CA PHE A 59 -16.24 -6.10 -12.69
C PHE A 59 -15.56 -7.44 -12.40
N LYS A 60 -15.09 -8.10 -13.46
CA LYS A 60 -14.25 -9.29 -13.31
C LYS A 60 -12.89 -8.90 -12.73
N PRO A 61 -12.22 -9.79 -11.98
CA PRO A 61 -10.86 -9.54 -11.50
C PRO A 61 -9.86 -9.14 -12.61
N SER A 62 -10.01 -9.69 -13.82
CA SER A 62 -9.21 -9.31 -14.99
C SER A 62 -9.49 -7.89 -15.50
N GLU A 63 -10.75 -7.44 -15.45
CA GLU A 63 -11.16 -6.07 -15.82
C GLU A 63 -10.55 -5.05 -14.87
N VAL A 64 -10.62 -5.33 -13.56
CA VAL A 64 -10.00 -4.49 -12.52
C VAL A 64 -8.49 -4.46 -12.69
N ALA A 65 -7.84 -5.60 -12.94
CA ALA A 65 -6.40 -5.68 -13.14
C ALA A 65 -5.93 -4.84 -14.35
N ALA A 66 -6.64 -4.94 -15.48
CA ALA A 66 -6.35 -4.14 -16.67
C ALA A 66 -6.49 -2.64 -16.39
N ALA A 67 -7.61 -2.23 -15.79
CA ALA A 67 -7.89 -0.83 -15.50
C ALA A 67 -6.88 -0.21 -14.52
N VAL A 68 -6.51 -0.95 -13.46
CA VAL A 68 -5.47 -0.49 -12.51
C VAL A 68 -4.11 -0.41 -13.19
N SER A 69 -3.76 -1.38 -14.05
CA SER A 69 -2.48 -1.35 -14.77
C SER A 69 -2.35 -0.11 -15.64
N ILE A 70 -3.38 0.19 -16.44
CA ILE A 70 -3.41 1.40 -17.28
C ILE A 70 -3.30 2.66 -16.41
N SER A 71 -4.04 2.73 -15.29
CA SER A 71 -3.99 3.87 -14.38
C SER A 71 -2.61 4.10 -13.75
N VAL A 72 -1.86 3.03 -13.44
CA VAL A 72 -0.52 3.14 -12.84
C VAL A 72 0.54 3.55 -13.84
N ILE A 73 0.47 3.04 -15.08
CA ILE A 73 1.42 3.36 -16.14
C ILE A 73 1.28 4.84 -16.57
N ARG A 74 0.16 5.49 -16.22
CA ARG A 74 -0.19 6.90 -16.56
C ARG A 74 -0.10 7.19 -18.05
N GLU A 75 -0.25 6.17 -18.89
CA GLU A 75 -0.29 6.34 -20.32
C GLU A 75 -1.68 6.82 -20.73
N THR A 76 -1.72 7.98 -21.40
CA THR A 76 -2.96 8.57 -21.90
C THR A 76 -3.41 7.96 -23.23
N ASN A 77 -2.50 7.26 -23.92
CA ASN A 77 -2.73 6.65 -25.22
C ASN A 77 -3.36 5.26 -25.08
N LEU A 78 -4.67 5.22 -24.84
CA LEU A 78 -5.42 3.97 -24.72
C LEU A 78 -5.43 3.11 -25.98
N ASP A 79 -5.13 3.70 -27.14
CA ASP A 79 -4.96 2.99 -28.42
C ASP A 79 -3.78 2.01 -28.39
N LYS A 80 -2.79 2.23 -27.51
CA LYS A 80 -1.69 1.26 -27.29
C LYS A 80 -2.18 -0.03 -26.61
N TYR A 81 -3.28 0.04 -25.86
CA TYR A 81 -3.78 -1.08 -25.04
C TYR A 81 -4.94 -1.84 -25.66
N GLU A 82 -5.58 -1.27 -26.69
CA GLU A 82 -6.63 -1.89 -27.51
C GLU A 82 -6.38 -3.38 -27.84
N PRO A 83 -5.21 -3.78 -28.37
CA PRO A 83 -4.96 -5.19 -28.74
C PRO A 83 -4.99 -6.13 -27.52
N CYS A 84 -4.60 -5.61 -26.36
CA CYS A 84 -4.44 -6.36 -25.11
C CYS A 84 -5.78 -6.53 -24.40
N LEU A 85 -6.63 -5.50 -24.52
CA LEU A 85 -7.99 -5.48 -24.04
C LEU A 85 -8.86 -6.40 -24.88
N ILE A 86 -8.99 -6.15 -26.20
CA ILE A 86 -9.92 -6.89 -27.09
C ILE A 86 -9.78 -8.41 -26.96
N LYS A 87 -8.55 -8.94 -26.82
CA LYS A 87 -8.31 -10.39 -26.74
C LYS A 87 -8.74 -11.02 -25.41
N ASN A 88 -8.63 -10.30 -24.30
CA ASN A 88 -8.73 -10.90 -22.96
C ASN A 88 -9.86 -10.32 -22.10
N VAL A 89 -10.31 -9.10 -22.41
CA VAL A 89 -11.23 -8.32 -21.58
C VAL A 89 -12.08 -7.37 -22.44
N GLN A 90 -13.36 -7.21 -22.12
CA GLN A 90 -14.22 -6.24 -22.80
C GLN A 90 -13.71 -4.81 -22.56
N LYS A 91 -13.38 -4.10 -23.64
CA LYS A 91 -12.84 -2.73 -23.61
C LYS A 91 -13.75 -1.81 -22.79
N GLU A 92 -15.03 -1.78 -23.11
CA GLU A 92 -16.02 -0.88 -22.50
C GLU A 92 -16.06 -1.03 -20.98
N ARG A 93 -15.94 -2.28 -20.48
CA ARG A 93 -15.91 -2.57 -19.05
C ARG A 93 -14.64 -2.06 -18.38
N VAL A 94 -13.48 -2.20 -19.04
CA VAL A 94 -12.21 -1.69 -18.53
C VAL A 94 -12.24 -0.17 -18.46
N PHE A 95 -12.78 0.50 -19.47
CA PHE A 95 -12.95 1.95 -19.47
C PHE A 95 -13.88 2.43 -18.34
N LYS A 96 -15.04 1.78 -18.17
CA LYS A 96 -15.95 2.06 -17.05
C LYS A 96 -15.26 1.88 -15.69
N CYS A 97 -14.47 0.81 -15.53
CA CYS A 97 -13.70 0.57 -14.32
C CYS A 97 -12.63 1.65 -14.09
N LEU A 98 -11.92 2.05 -15.14
CA LEU A 98 -10.88 3.08 -15.12
C LEU A 98 -11.45 4.46 -14.75
N GLU A 99 -12.65 4.80 -15.24
CA GLU A 99 -13.36 6.02 -14.85
C GLU A 99 -13.66 6.04 -13.34
N LEU A 100 -14.17 4.94 -12.78
CA LEU A 100 -14.38 4.79 -11.35
C LEU A 100 -13.07 4.89 -10.56
N ILE A 101 -11.97 4.35 -11.11
CA ILE A 101 -10.65 4.48 -10.51
C ILE A 101 -10.24 5.95 -10.37
N HIS A 102 -10.38 6.72 -11.44
CA HIS A 102 -10.03 8.14 -11.45
C HIS A 102 -10.97 9.00 -10.59
N LYS A 103 -12.28 8.69 -10.54
CA LYS A 103 -13.26 9.41 -9.72
C LYS A 103 -12.89 9.37 -8.23
N LEU A 104 -12.52 8.20 -7.71
CA LEU A 104 -12.14 8.07 -6.30
C LEU A 104 -10.79 8.73 -5.99
N GLN A 105 -9.83 8.69 -6.92
CA GLN A 105 -8.53 9.38 -6.75
C GLN A 105 -8.74 10.89 -6.57
N ARG A 106 -9.66 11.49 -7.34
CA ARG A 106 -10.02 12.91 -7.19
C ARG A 106 -10.73 13.18 -5.86
N SER A 107 -11.64 12.31 -5.42
CA SER A 107 -12.31 12.49 -4.12
C SER A 107 -11.36 12.38 -2.93
N ALA A 108 -10.37 11.47 -3.00
CA ALA A 108 -9.35 11.31 -1.96
C ALA A 108 -8.41 12.52 -1.88
N ALA A 109 -8.13 13.18 -3.01
CA ALA A 109 -7.35 14.42 -3.04
C ALA A 109 -8.10 15.61 -2.42
N VAL A 110 -9.44 15.63 -2.51
CA VAL A 110 -10.27 16.66 -1.87
C VAL A 110 -10.36 16.45 -0.35
N GLN A 111 -10.34 15.19 0.11
CA GLN A 111 -10.32 14.87 1.54
C GLN A 111 -8.95 15.06 2.21
N SER A 112 -7.87 15.29 1.46
CA SER A 112 -6.53 15.55 2.00
C SER A 112 -6.22 17.03 2.28
N VAL A 113 -7.18 17.94 2.11
CA VAL A 113 -7.03 19.32 2.57
C VAL A 113 -7.46 19.38 4.04
N PRO A 114 -6.57 19.65 5.00
CA PRO A 114 -7.00 19.91 6.37
C PRO A 114 -7.68 21.28 6.37
N GLN A 115 -9.01 21.29 6.29
CA GLN A 115 -9.78 22.47 6.69
C GLN A 115 -9.76 22.54 8.22
N ASN A 116 -8.64 23.01 8.77
CA ASN A 116 -8.67 23.70 10.05
C ASN A 116 -7.51 24.71 10.14
N PRO A 117 -7.78 26.02 10.15
CA PRO A 117 -6.78 27.03 10.41
C PRO A 117 -6.90 27.47 11.87
N MET A 118 -6.17 26.85 12.81
CA MET A 118 -5.64 27.53 14.01
C MET A 118 -4.98 26.58 15.02
N GLU A 119 -3.97 27.16 15.68
CA GLU A 119 -3.43 26.81 16.99
C GLU A 119 -2.41 25.67 17.07
N MET A 120 -1.19 26.06 16.67
CA MET A 120 0.05 25.91 17.42
C MET A 120 -0.17 25.58 18.91
N GLN A 121 0.04 24.32 19.30
CA GLN A 121 0.27 23.95 20.70
C GLN A 121 1.40 22.93 20.83
N ASP A 122 2.23 23.24 21.82
CA ASP A 122 3.49 22.63 22.21
C ASP A 122 3.35 21.12 22.47
N VAL A 123 4.10 20.31 21.74
CA VAL A 123 4.31 18.90 22.09
C VAL A 123 5.41 18.79 23.13
N SER A 124 5.08 19.10 24.39
CA SER A 124 5.85 18.59 25.52
C SER A 124 5.53 17.11 25.68
N CYS A 125 6.32 16.27 25.02
CA CYS A 125 6.27 14.82 25.14
C CYS A 125 6.62 14.41 26.57
N LEU A 126 5.60 14.17 27.39
CA LEU A 126 5.76 13.56 28.71
C LEU A 126 6.32 12.14 28.55
N SER A 127 7.56 11.98 28.98
CA SER A 127 8.24 10.70 29.17
C SER A 127 7.39 9.77 30.02
N TYR A 128 7.07 8.61 29.45
CA TYR A 128 6.56 7.46 30.18
C TYR A 128 7.67 6.96 31.13
N LYS A 129 7.44 7.00 32.44
CA LYS A 129 8.22 6.22 33.39
C LYS A 129 7.46 4.93 33.69
N SER A 130 8.09 3.82 33.39
CA SER A 130 7.62 2.47 33.74
C SER A 130 7.79 2.25 35.24
N ASN A 131 6.71 1.90 35.94
CA ASN A 131 6.74 1.48 37.34
C ASN A 131 6.94 -0.05 37.38
N GLU A 132 8.02 -0.51 38.01
CA GLU A 132 8.12 -1.89 38.52
C GLU A 132 7.93 -1.93 40.05
N LEU A 133 7.47 -3.10 40.49
CA LEU A 133 6.84 -3.48 41.76
C LEU A 133 7.70 -3.31 43.04
N PRO A 134 7.09 -3.41 44.25
CA PRO A 134 7.69 -2.92 45.50
C PRO A 134 8.45 -3.97 46.34
N MET A 135 9.15 -3.46 47.36
CA MET A 135 9.72 -4.14 48.55
C MET A 135 11.08 -4.85 48.27
N VAL A 136 12.22 -4.57 48.91
CA VAL A 136 12.53 -4.31 50.34
C VAL A 136 13.91 -3.60 50.47
N SER A 137 14.02 -2.68 51.44
CA SER A 137 15.19 -2.27 52.26
C SER A 137 16.34 -1.39 51.72
N SER A 138 16.26 -0.12 52.11
CA SER A 138 17.19 0.67 52.97
C SER A 138 18.65 0.98 52.60
N ALA A 139 18.86 2.29 52.44
CA ALA A 139 19.85 3.17 53.09
C ALA A 139 21.26 3.39 52.46
N ASN A 140 21.39 4.64 51.97
CA ASN A 140 22.49 5.60 52.16
C ASN A 140 23.58 5.78 51.09
N SER A 141 23.34 6.84 50.30
CA SER A 141 24.16 8.06 50.12
C SER A 141 25.42 8.12 49.25
N SER A 142 25.47 9.27 48.56
CA SER A 142 26.60 10.06 48.00
C SER A 142 27.15 9.75 46.60
N GLN A 143 26.60 10.51 45.62
CA GLN A 143 27.24 11.52 44.75
C GLN A 143 28.51 11.23 43.91
N ALA A 144 28.37 11.62 42.62
CA ALA A 144 29.36 12.07 41.62
C ALA A 144 30.32 10.98 41.04
N ASP A 145 30.78 10.98 39.77
CA ASP A 145 30.76 11.93 38.65
C ASP A 145 31.01 11.18 37.31
N SER A 146 30.71 11.86 36.20
CA SER A 146 31.20 11.76 34.80
C SER A 146 31.78 10.46 34.21
N ASP A 147 31.25 10.03 33.04
CA ASP A 147 31.93 10.29 31.74
C ASP A 147 31.25 9.61 30.54
N PHE A 148 30.92 10.41 29.53
CA PHE A 148 30.54 9.95 28.19
C PHE A 148 31.79 9.56 27.40
N LYS A 149 31.91 8.30 26.99
CA LYS A 149 32.89 7.88 25.98
C LYS A 149 32.21 7.20 24.79
N ARG A 150 32.04 7.98 23.71
CA ARG A 150 31.93 7.47 22.33
C ARG A 150 33.23 6.74 22.00
N VAL A 151 33.14 5.50 21.52
CA VAL A 151 34.25 4.85 20.81
C VAL A 151 33.69 4.28 19.51
N ASN A 152 34.02 4.98 18.43
CA ASN A 152 33.97 4.48 17.07
C ASN A 152 35.39 4.63 16.54
N LEU A 153 36.05 3.51 16.22
CA LEU A 153 37.25 3.46 15.40
C LEU A 153 37.39 2.01 14.94
N ASN A 154 37.53 1.79 13.63
CA ASN A 154 38.64 1.03 13.05
C ASN A 154 38.53 0.91 11.53
N LYS A 155 39.45 1.61 10.85
CA LYS A 155 40.15 1.26 9.60
C LYS A 155 41.42 2.14 9.60
N PRO A 156 42.47 1.91 8.78
CA PRO A 156 42.72 0.84 7.81
C PRO A 156 44.13 0.21 7.94
N SER A 157 44.45 -0.78 7.11
CA SER A 157 45.85 -1.12 6.78
C SER A 157 45.93 -1.51 5.31
N ASP A 158 46.52 -0.63 4.51
CA ASP A 158 47.02 -0.91 3.16
C ASP A 158 48.47 -1.40 3.26
N MET A 159 48.80 -2.43 2.48
CA MET A 159 50.14 -2.76 1.98
C MET A 159 49.92 -3.24 0.54
N ASP A 160 50.18 -2.35 -0.42
CA ASP A 160 50.98 -2.56 -1.64
C ASP A 160 51.01 -1.26 -2.47
#